data_AF-A0A354AY70-F1
#
_entry.id   AF-A0A354AY70-F1
#
_cell.length_a   1.000
_cell.length_b   1.000
_cell.length_c   1.000
_cell.angle_alpha   90.00
_cell.angle_beta   90.00
_cell.angle_gamma   90.00
#
_symmetry.space_group_name_H-M   'P 1'
#
loop_
_entity.id
_entity.type
_entity.pdbx_description
1 polymer ?
#
loop_
_entity_poly.entity_id
_entity_poly.type
_entity_poly.pdbx_seq_one_letter_code
_entity_poly.pdbx_strand_id
1 'polypeptide(L)' 'MESQPTDSQPIELQPTDLQSLDLQPVELELRRQPGPLLAQIQAALAAHGRPLRWAITAVEPNPAGGATGSLLRIEAVVRR' A
#
# COMPACT_ATOMS: atom_id res chain seq x y z
N MET A 1 -29.85 -52.89 -3.03
CA MET A 1 -29.04 -51.94 -2.24
C MET A 1 -28.78 -50.76 -3.15
N GLU A 2 -29.60 -49.72 -3.02
CA GLU A 2 -29.51 -48.51 -3.84
C GLU A 2 -28.44 -47.60 -3.25
N SER A 3 -27.44 -47.22 -4.05
CA SER A 3 -26.43 -46.25 -3.66
C SER A 3 -26.92 -44.87 -4.10
N GLN A 4 -27.42 -44.10 -3.13
CA GLN A 4 -27.83 -42.72 -3.35
C GLN A 4 -26.56 -41.85 -3.53
N PRO A 5 -26.43 -41.06 -4.60
CA PRO A 5 -25.33 -40.11 -4.72
C PRO A 5 -25.60 -38.93 -3.76
N THR A 6 -24.63 -38.62 -2.90
CA THR A 6 -24.67 -37.46 -2.03
C THR A 6 -24.79 -36.19 -2.87
N ASP A 7 -25.96 -35.56 -2.82
CA ASP A 7 -26.25 -34.25 -3.42
C ASP A 7 -25.30 -33.22 -2.80
N SER A 8 -24.21 -32.94 -3.51
CA SER A 8 -23.26 -31.91 -3.13
C SER A 8 -23.83 -30.58 -3.58
N GLN A 9 -24.62 -29.96 -2.69
CA GLN A 9 -25.14 -28.61 -2.87
C GLN A 9 -23.95 -27.66 -3.14
N PRO A 10 -23.99 -26.83 -4.20
CA PRO A 10 -22.94 -25.86 -4.45
C PRO A 10 -22.93 -24.81 -3.33
N ILE A 11 -21.76 -24.54 -2.76
CA ILE A 11 -21.57 -23.39 -1.86
C ILE A 11 -21.84 -22.12 -2.68
N GLU A 12 -22.99 -21.50 -2.45
CA GLU A 12 -23.26 -20.14 -2.92
C GLU A 12 -22.39 -19.19 -2.08
N LEU A 13 -21.26 -18.78 -2.65
CA LEU A 13 -20.47 -17.67 -2.14
C LEU A 13 -21.33 -16.41 -2.27
N GLN A 14 -21.99 -16.00 -1.17
CA GLN A 14 -22.69 -14.73 -1.13
C GLN A 14 -21.68 -13.59 -1.42
N PRO A 15 -22.00 -12.61 -2.30
CA PRO A 15 -21.07 -11.55 -2.71
C PRO A 15 -20.81 -10.48 -1.62
N THR A 16 -20.95 -10.83 -0.34
CA THR A 16 -21.06 -9.87 0.77
C THR A 16 -19.72 -9.22 1.20
N ASP A 17 -18.57 -9.63 0.66
CA ASP A 17 -17.27 -9.06 1.05
C ASP A 17 -16.70 -8.00 0.09
N LEU A 18 -17.48 -7.53 -0.88
CA LEU A 18 -17.08 -6.39 -1.69
C LEU A 18 -17.46 -5.08 -0.98
N GLN A 19 -16.93 -4.87 0.22
CA GLN A 19 -16.79 -3.50 0.71
C GLN A 19 -15.91 -2.79 -0.33
N SER A 20 -16.49 -1.86 -1.09
CA SER A 20 -15.77 -1.04 -2.06
C SER A 20 -14.62 -0.34 -1.33
N LEU A 21 -13.42 -0.93 -1.39
CA LEU A 21 -12.22 -0.27 -0.89
C LEU A 21 -11.95 0.91 -1.80
N ASP A 22 -12.02 2.12 -1.23
CA ASP A 22 -11.62 3.34 -1.92
C ASP A 22 -10.09 3.35 -2.04
N LEU A 23 -9.60 2.67 -3.08
CA LEU A 23 -8.19 2.54 -3.37
C LEU A 23 -7.74 3.70 -4.25
N GLN A 24 -6.81 4.49 -3.74
CA GLN A 24 -6.23 5.60 -4.48
C GLN A 24 -4.74 5.40 -4.72
N PRO A 25 -4.27 5.44 -5.99
CA PRO A 25 -2.86 5.58 -6.27
C PRO A 25 -2.36 6.97 -5.87
N VAL A 26 -1.17 7.02 -5.28
CA VAL A 26 -0.51 8.25 -4.84
C VAL A 26 0.94 8.20 -5.30
N GLU A 27 1.42 9.30 -5.84
CA GLU A 27 2.82 9.53 -6.13
C GLU A 27 3.26 10.78 -5.37
N LEU A 28 4.37 10.72 -4.64
CA LEU A 28 4.89 11.85 -3.88
C LEU A 28 6.42 11.90 -3.88
N GLU A 29 6.92 13.11 -3.67
CA GLU A 29 8.33 13.37 -3.40
C GLU A 29 8.54 13.67 -1.92
N LEU A 30 9.50 12.98 -1.29
CA LEU A 30 9.82 13.13 0.12
C LEU A 30 11.30 13.46 0.29
N ARG A 31 11.59 14.63 0.88
CA ARG A 31 12.97 14.98 1.24
C ARG A 31 13.34 14.32 2.57
N ARG A 32 14.27 13.37 2.54
CA ARG A 32 14.70 12.61 3.71
C ARG A 32 15.27 13.53 4.79
N GLN A 33 14.68 13.47 5.97
CA GLN A 33 15.14 14.14 7.17
C GLN A 33 16.01 13.20 8.02
N PRO A 34 16.74 13.71 9.03
CA PRO A 34 17.36 12.87 10.04
C PRO A 34 16.35 11.93 10.71
N GLY A 35 16.83 10.76 11.16
CA GLY A 35 16.02 9.76 11.86
C GLY A 35 15.49 8.62 10.98
N PRO A 36 14.53 7.82 11.49
CA PRO A 36 14.05 6.61 10.81
C PRO A 36 13.27 6.94 9.54
N LEU A 37 13.73 6.43 8.40
CA LEU A 37 13.10 6.69 7.11
C LEU A 37 11.65 6.14 7.05
N LEU A 38 11.41 4.95 7.60
CA LEU A 38 10.09 4.33 7.59
C LEU A 38 9.02 5.22 8.25
N ALA A 39 9.35 5.83 9.39
CA ALA A 39 8.42 6.73 10.10
C ALA A 39 8.10 7.97 9.27
N GLN A 40 9.09 8.53 8.56
CA GLN A 40 8.90 9.67 7.68
C GLN A 40 7.98 9.33 6.49
N ILE A 41 8.19 8.16 5.87
CA ILE A 41 7.35 7.69 4.76
C ILE A 41 5.92 7.42 5.23
N GLN A 42 5.76 6.77 6.38
CA GLN A 42 4.44 6.52 6.97
C GLN A 42 3.69 7.82 7.27
N ALA A 43 4.37 8.81 7.84
CA ALA A 43 3.79 10.13 8.11
C ALA A 43 3.39 10.85 6.82
N ALA A 44 4.23 10.82 5.78
CA ALA A 44 3.93 11.42 4.49
C ALA A 44 2.70 10.76 3.84
N LEU A 45 2.65 9.43 3.81
CA LEU A 45 1.52 8.69 3.22
C LEU A 45 0.22 8.85 4.02
N ALA A 46 0.30 8.96 5.35
CA ALA A 46 -0.86 9.16 6.21
C ALA A 46 -1.65 10.44 5.89
N ALA A 47 -1.01 11.46 5.32
CA ALA A 47 -1.70 12.67 4.83
C ALA A 47 -2.63 12.38 3.64
N HIS A 48 -2.41 11.27 2.92
CA HIS A 48 -3.21 10.86 1.77
C HIS A 48 -4.19 9.72 2.07
N GLY A 49 -3.95 8.93 3.12
CA GLY A 49 -4.79 7.81 3.54
C GLY A 49 -3.98 6.72 4.25
N ARG A 50 -4.60 5.57 4.54
CA ARG A 50 -3.88 4.44 5.11
C ARG A 50 -3.12 3.69 4.01
N PRO A 51 -1.78 3.65 4.02
CA PRO A 51 -1.03 2.95 2.98
C PRO A 51 -1.25 1.43 3.05
N LEU A 52 -1.50 0.83 1.89
CA LEU A 52 -1.61 -0.63 1.73
C LEU A 52 -0.32 -1.21 1.13
N ARG A 53 0.23 -0.54 0.12
CA ARG A 53 1.54 -0.83 -0.46
C ARG A 53 2.22 0.48 -0.87
N TRP A 54 3.54 0.47 -0.86
CA TRP A 54 4.34 1.56 -1.38
C TRP A 54 5.73 1.07 -1.76
N ALA A 55 6.40 1.82 -2.63
CA ALA A 55 7.78 1.59 -3.02
C ALA A 55 8.50 2.93 -3.21
N ILE A 56 9.78 2.98 -2.87
CA ILE A 56 10.67 4.05 -3.32
C ILE A 56 11.10 3.69 -4.74
N THR A 57 10.71 4.50 -5.72
CA THR A 57 10.99 4.25 -7.13
C THR A 57 12.20 5.01 -7.64
N ALA A 58 12.59 6.10 -6.97
CA ALA A 58 13.83 6.81 -7.23
C ALA A 58 14.41 7.46 -5.97
N VAL A 59 15.74 7.64 -5.97
CA VAL A 59 16.48 8.37 -4.93
C VAL A 59 17.47 9.30 -5.59
N GLU A 60 17.29 10.60 -5.40
CA GLU A 60 18.27 11.61 -5.78
C GLU A 60 19.17 11.92 -4.58
N PRO A 61 20.50 11.74 -4.71
CA PRO A 61 21.42 11.98 -3.61
C PRO A 61 21.52 13.47 -3.28
N ASN A 62 21.70 13.78 -1.99
CA ASN A 62 22.05 15.13 -1.58
C ASN A 62 23.46 15.48 -2.09
N PRO A 63 23.67 16.60 -2.80
CA PRO A 63 25.00 17.00 -3.28
C PRO A 63 26.02 17.22 -2.15
N ALA A 64 25.55 17.50 -0.93
CA ALA A 64 26.40 17.62 0.25
C ALA A 64 26.90 16.26 0.81
N GLY A 65 26.48 15.14 0.21
CA GLY A 65 26.81 13.80 0.66
C GLY A 65 25.88 13.26 1.75
N GLY A 66 25.92 11.94 1.95
CA GLY A 66 25.06 11.25 2.90
C GLY A 66 23.62 11.07 2.45
N ALA A 67 22.86 10.30 3.20
CA ALA A 67 21.47 9.98 2.86
C ALA A 67 20.46 11.03 3.35
N THR A 68 20.82 11.83 4.35
CA THR A 68 19.98 12.95 4.79
C THR A 68 19.96 14.03 3.71
N GLY A 69 18.78 14.54 3.40
CA GLY A 69 18.57 15.53 2.36
C GLY A 69 18.36 14.95 0.96
N SER A 70 18.52 13.62 0.78
CA SER A 70 18.14 12.95 -0.46
C SER A 70 16.65 13.15 -0.76
N LEU A 71 16.32 13.32 -2.04
CA LEU A 71 14.94 13.37 -2.50
C LEU A 71 14.49 11.96 -2.90
N LEU A 72 13.38 11.50 -2.36
CA LEU A 72 12.82 10.17 -2.62
C LEU A 72 11.55 10.33 -3.44
N ARG A 73 11.44 9.59 -4.53
CA ARG A 73 10.18 9.42 -5.26
C ARG A 73 9.49 8.16 -4.76
N ILE A 74 8.23 8.28 -4.35
CA ILE A 74 7.47 7.21 -3.72
C ILE A 74 6.15 7.03 -4.46
N GLU A 75 5.89 5.80 -4.89
CA GLU A 75 4.59 5.38 -5.41
C GLU A 75 3.88 4.52 -4.37
N ALA A 76 2.59 4.75 -4.18
CA ALA A 76 1.80 4.07 -3.17
C ALA A 76 0.37 3.81 -3.63
N VAL A 77 -0.28 2.85 -2.97
CA VAL A 77 -1.74 2.74 -2.96
C VAL A 77 -2.21 2.89 -1.53
N VAL A 78 -3.13 3.83 -1.33
CA VAL A 78 -3.74 4.13 -0.04
C VAL A 78 -5.22 3.79 -0.05
N ARG A 79 -5.77 3.52 1.13
CA ARG A 79 -7.20 3.44 1.38
C ARG A 79 -7.67 4.69 2.12
N ARG A 80 -8.73 5.33 1.66
CA ARG A 80 -9.40 6.43 2.40
C ARG A 80 -10.58 5.95 3.23
#